data_AF-A0AAV0IX97-F1
#
_entry.id   AF-A0AAV0IX97-F1
#
_cell.length_a   1.000
_cell.length_b   1.000
_cell.length_c   1.000
_cell.angle_alpha   90.00
_cell.angle_beta   90.00
_cell.angle_gamma   90.00
#
_symmetry.space_group_name_H-M   'P 1'
#
loop_
_entity.id
_entity.type
_entity.pdbx_description
1 polymer ?
#
loop_
_entity_poly.entity_id
_entity_poly.type
_entity_poly.pdbx_seq_one_letter_code
_entity_poly.pdbx_strand_id
1 'polypeptide(L)' 'MIVNFTVVWCMPSVVMSPFFEELALTYPYALFLVVDVDEIK' A
#
# COMPACT_ATOMS: atom_id res chain seq x y z
N MET A 1 3.69 9.74 -7.86
CA MET A 1 2.51 9.26 -7.13
C MET A 1 2.44 7.76 -7.32
N ILE A 2 2.44 7.01 -6.23
CA ILE A 2 2.45 5.56 -6.19
C ILE A 2 1.21 5.13 -5.42
N VAL A 3 0.43 4.22 -5.99
CA VAL A 3 -0.83 3.74 -5.40
C VAL A 3 -0.70 2.23 -5.18
N ASN A 4 -0.93 1.78 -3.96
CA ASN A 4 -0.99 0.38 -3.59
C ASN A 4 -2.46 -0.04 -3.45
N PHE A 5 -2.93 -0.89 -4.36
CA PHE A 5 -4.25 -1.51 -4.26
C PHE A 5 -4.13 -2.80 -3.45
N THR A 6 -4.75 -2.83 -2.27
CA THR A 6 -4.61 -3.90 -1.29
C THR A 6 -5.97 -4.49 -0.91
N VAL A 7 -5.94 -5.73 -0.41
CA VAL A 7 -7.07 -6.36 0.30
C VAL A 7 -6.54 -7.13 1.48
N VAL A 8 -7.27 -7.11 2.60
CA VAL A 8 -6.81 -7.70 3.86
C VAL A 8 -6.82 -9.23 3.89
N TRP A 9 -7.61 -9.88 3.04
CA TRP A 9 -7.70 -11.35 2.96
C TRP A 9 -6.67 -11.98 2.02
N CYS A 10 -5.88 -11.18 1.31
CA CYS A 10 -4.83 -11.65 0.42
C CYS A 10 -3.48 -11.63 1.16
N MET A 11 -2.94 -12.80 1.47
CA MET A 11 -1.64 -12.96 2.13
C MET A 11 -0.50 -12.15 1.47
N PRO A 12 -0.33 -12.19 0.13
CA PRO A 12 0.62 -11.32 -0.56
C PRO A 12 0.43 -9.83 -0.24
N SER A 13 -0.79 -9.32 -0.21
CA SER A 13 -1.07 -7.92 0.08
C SER A 13 -0.64 -7.52 1.50
N VAL A 14 -0.86 -8.40 2.48
CA VAL A 14 -0.42 -8.20 3.87
C VAL A 14 1.10 -8.19 3.98
N VAL A 15 1.79 -9.12 3.31
CA VAL A 15 3.26 -9.20 3.32
C VAL A 15 3.89 -7.98 2.64
N MET A 16 3.22 -7.37 1.65
CA MET A 16 3.72 -6.21 0.91
C MET A 16 3.59 -4.89 1.68
N SER A 17 2.72 -4.79 2.69
CA SER A 17 2.48 -3.56 3.46
C SER A 17 3.75 -2.94 4.05
N PRO A 18 4.59 -3.66 4.83
CA PRO A 18 5.78 -3.06 5.44
C PRO A 18 6.79 -2.55 4.42
N PHE A 19 6.92 -3.23 3.27
CA PHE A 19 7.81 -2.77 2.19
C PHE A 19 7.29 -1.47 1.57
N PHE A 20 5.98 -1.34 1.40
CA PHE A 20 5.38 -0.12 0.88
C PHE A 20 5.56 1.07 1.84
N GLU A 21 5.42 0.83 3.14
CA GLU A 21 5.67 1.82 4.19
C GLU A 21 7.14 2.26 4.22
N GLU A 22 8.09 1.33 4.11
CA GLU A 22 9.52 1.63 4.05
C GLU A 22 9.88 2.49 2.82
N LEU A 23 9.28 2.19 1.67
CA LEU A 23 9.43 3.01 0.46
C LEU A 23 8.87 4.42 0.67
N ALA A 24 7.72 4.56 1.34
CA ALA A 24 7.14 5.87 1.64
C ALA A 24 8.06 6.73 2.53
N LEU A 25 8.71 6.10 3.52
CA LEU A 25 9.69 6.77 4.39
C LEU A 25 10.98 7.13 3.63
N THR A 26 11.41 6.26 2.73
CA THR A 26 12.63 6.46 1.92
C THR A 26 12.47 7.59 0.90
N TYR A 27 11.26 7.78 0.36
CA TYR A 27 10.98 8.75 -0.69
C TYR A 27 9.96 9.80 -0.23
N PRO A 28 10.31 10.72 0.70
CA PRO A 28 9.37 11.68 1.30
C PRO A 28 8.82 12.72 0.30
N TYR A 29 9.47 12.90 -0.85
CA TYR A 29 9.00 13.79 -1.92
C TYR A 29 8.00 13.11 -2.86
N ALA A 30 7.83 11.79 -2.77
CA ALA A 30 6.86 11.05 -3.57
C ALA A 30 5.58 10.83 -2.76
N LEU A 31 4.43 10.97 -3.42
CA LEU A 31 3.12 10.72 -2.82
C LEU A 31 2.83 9.21 -2.87
N PHE A 32 2.60 8.61 -1.70
CA PHE A 32 2.18 7.21 -1.53
C PHE A 32 0.73 7.15 -1.04
N LEU A 33 -0.08 6.32 -1.70
CA LEU A 33 -1.50 6.10 -1.38
C LEU A 33 -1.75 4.61 -1.24
N VAL A 34 -2.51 4.22 -0.21
CA VAL A 34 -3.02 2.86 -0.04
C VAL A 34 -4.52 2.88 -0.26
N VAL A 35 -5.00 1.98 -1.10
CA VAL A 35 -6.40 1.85 -1.47
C VAL A 35 -6.84 0.43 -1.14
N ASP A 36 -7.66 0.29 -0.11
CA ASP A 36 -8.32 -0.99 0.19
C ASP A 36 -9.49 -1.17 -0.78
N VAL A 37 -9.39 -2.16 -1.68
CA VAL A 37 -10.46 -2.40 -2.67
C VAL A 37 -11.62 -3.22 -2.12
N ASP A 38 -11.47 -3.82 -0.93
CA ASP A 38 -12.53 -4.53 -0.23
C ASP A 38 -13.53 -3.55 0.43
N GLU A 39 -13.05 -2.36 0.80
CA GLU A 39 -13.88 -1.26 1.34
C GLU A 39 -14.65 -0.48 0.27
N ILE A 40 -14.26 -0.62 -1.00
CA ILE A 40 -14.90 0.04 -2.15
C ILE A 40 -16.00 -0.89 -2.68
N LYS A 41 -17.12 -0.97 -1.94
CA LYS A 41 -18.37 -1.61 -2.41
C LYS A 41 -19.26 -0.65 -3.17
#